data_AF-A0A415DK68-F1
#
_entry.id   AF-A0A415DK68-F1
#
_cell.length_a   1.000
_cell.length_b   1.000
_cell.length_c   1.000
_cell.angle_alpha   90.00
_cell.angle_beta   90.00
_cell.angle_gamma   90.00
#
_symmetry.space_group_name_H-M   'P 1'
#
loop_
_entity.id
_entity.type
_entity.pdbx_description
1 polymer ?
#
loop_
_entity_poly.entity_id
_entity_poly.type
_entity_poly.pdbx_seq_one_letter_code
_entity_poly.pdbx_strand_id
1 'polypeptide(L)'
;MKISVITVSYNAVDVIERTIQSVARQRYDDYEYIIVDGNSNDGTVDVIKRNTDNITKWMSEPDCGIYNAMNKAVRMACGEYCIFMNAGDMFATPLAMKAASLFLDDDFDVVTGREISTKSGKVIGYVVPPTEATLSHFYKTSISHQSSFIKRSLLLECPYDEDLRLVSDWKFWLKTIVLGGKSYRSIDVDISIFNHDGATFNSYGLGKKERLQVLEELLPVAVRMGYDRTVATNMVAKLWLRIQSKMKKIIKTAEIMKKMKTAGGYFNVMGIDGIVPVIGQLLCLFGIRCGKIMTQNSIARYMSRKYHGYIDKASEIEKGGLGFYPIWVCWWQGEQMMPLVPKLCLKQLKKNVNNSQRIVVLSEKNYRDYVDLPSYVIEKLNKGKISITNFSDVLRYALLTKYGGLWIDSTCYTTANLPDLNNIPYYTSKQRKHDDATYISRYRWASYLMGGMSNQIFVNERNLFFEYLEKENRFVDYLLLDYFLNLIYSQSGTCREMMDKCPYYNENILEMASKLNDAYNDTLWNTILSMDTIHKLSWKLRYDMYDKNTGGMTVFGKIVDLA
;
A
#
# COMPACT_ATOMS: atom_id res chain seq x y z
N MET A 1 -5.39 -16.82 -12.11
CA MET A 1 -3.97 -17.02 -12.46
C MET A 1 -3.51 -18.18 -11.62
N LYS A 2 -3.18 -19.30 -12.26
CA LYS A 2 -2.91 -20.54 -11.53
C LYS A 2 -1.54 -20.47 -10.83
N ILE A 3 -1.48 -20.88 -9.56
CA ILE A 3 -0.23 -20.91 -8.77
C ILE A 3 0.26 -22.36 -8.62
N SER A 4 1.53 -22.64 -8.89
CA SER A 4 2.19 -23.89 -8.52
C SER A 4 2.94 -23.70 -7.21
N VAL A 5 2.45 -24.34 -6.15
CA VAL A 5 3.19 -24.42 -4.88
C VAL A 5 4.16 -25.60 -4.98
N ILE A 6 5.44 -25.35 -4.72
CA ILE A 6 6.51 -26.33 -4.85
C ILE A 6 7.12 -26.58 -3.47
N THR A 7 7.17 -27.82 -3.03
CA THR A 7 7.95 -28.25 -1.87
C THR A 7 9.04 -29.20 -2.33
N VAL A 8 10.29 -28.92 -1.95
CA VAL A 8 11.37 -29.91 -2.05
C VAL A 8 11.73 -30.43 -0.66
N SER A 9 12.10 -31.71 -0.58
CA SER A 9 12.43 -32.38 0.67
C SER A 9 13.61 -33.34 0.52
N TYR A 10 14.40 -33.46 1.58
CA TYR A 10 15.39 -34.52 1.75
C TYR A 10 15.57 -34.74 3.26
N ASN A 11 15.27 -35.95 3.73
CA ASN A 11 15.28 -36.33 5.13
C ASN A 11 14.61 -35.28 6.05
N ALA A 12 13.34 -35.01 5.79
CA ALA A 12 12.54 -33.97 6.42
C ALA A 12 11.30 -34.49 7.17
N VAL A 13 11.36 -35.73 7.69
CA VAL A 13 10.21 -36.40 8.31
C VAL A 13 9.56 -35.57 9.43
N ASP A 14 10.37 -34.85 10.20
CA ASP A 14 9.93 -34.05 11.36
C ASP A 14 9.19 -32.76 10.98
N VAL A 15 9.31 -32.30 9.72
CA VAL A 15 8.85 -30.96 9.33
C VAL A 15 7.93 -30.93 8.12
N ILE A 16 8.01 -31.92 7.23
CA ILE A 16 7.29 -31.90 5.95
C ILE A 16 5.76 -31.92 6.12
N GLU A 17 5.24 -32.66 7.11
CA GLU A 17 3.79 -32.72 7.35
C GLU A 17 3.21 -31.34 7.65
N ARG A 18 3.93 -30.54 8.46
CA ARG A 18 3.49 -29.18 8.80
C ARG A 18 3.46 -28.28 7.56
N THR A 19 4.42 -28.42 6.65
CA THR A 19 4.44 -27.69 5.38
C THR A 19 3.25 -28.10 4.51
N ILE A 20 3.02 -29.40 4.33
CA ILE A 20 1.88 -29.93 3.56
C ILE A 20 0.55 -29.37 4.09
N GLN A 21 0.36 -29.43 5.41
CA GLN A 21 -0.84 -28.90 6.07
C GLN A 21 -0.98 -27.38 5.92
N SER A 22 0.13 -26.65 5.86
CA SER A 22 0.11 -25.20 5.61
C SER A 22 -0.36 -24.85 4.19
N VAL A 23 0.06 -25.63 3.21
CA VAL A 23 -0.38 -25.50 1.80
C VAL A 23 -1.84 -25.89 1.66
N ALA A 24 -2.23 -27.06 2.19
CA ALA A 24 -3.60 -27.57 2.11
C ALA A 24 -4.65 -26.65 2.76
N ARG A 25 -4.25 -25.83 3.74
CA ARG A 25 -5.14 -24.87 4.41
C ARG A 25 -5.36 -23.57 3.63
N GLN A 26 -4.65 -23.32 2.53
CA GLN A 26 -4.82 -22.08 1.77
C GLN A 26 -6.24 -21.97 1.20
N ARG A 27 -6.87 -20.81 1.38
CA ARG A 27 -8.19 -20.46 0.83
C ARG A 27 -8.04 -19.81 -0.55
N TYR A 28 -7.44 -20.53 -1.47
CA TYR A 28 -7.27 -20.13 -2.86
C TYR A 28 -7.37 -21.39 -3.70
N ASP A 29 -8.32 -21.44 -4.65
CA ASP A 29 -8.66 -22.71 -5.30
C ASP A 29 -7.84 -22.97 -6.58
N ASP A 30 -7.34 -21.92 -7.23
CA ASP A 30 -6.63 -21.99 -8.51
C ASP A 30 -5.13 -22.30 -8.31
N TYR A 31 -4.81 -23.42 -7.67
CA TYR A 31 -3.43 -23.87 -7.47
C TYR A 31 -3.22 -25.35 -7.73
N GLU A 32 -1.96 -25.73 -7.92
CA GLU A 32 -1.51 -27.13 -7.81
C GLU A 32 -0.40 -27.22 -6.77
N TYR A 33 -0.28 -28.38 -6.13
CA TYR A 33 0.76 -28.65 -5.14
C TYR A 33 1.70 -29.76 -5.62
N ILE A 34 2.99 -29.45 -5.72
CA ILE A 34 4.03 -30.33 -6.24
C ILE A 34 5.07 -30.59 -5.17
N ILE A 35 5.38 -31.87 -4.92
CA ILE A 35 6.46 -32.27 -4.00
C ILE A 35 7.53 -33.06 -4.75
N VAL A 36 8.79 -32.65 -4.63
CA VAL A 36 9.95 -33.42 -5.14
C VAL A 36 10.86 -33.78 -3.98
N ASP A 37 10.99 -35.08 -3.73
CA ASP A 37 11.80 -35.64 -2.65
C ASP A 37 13.11 -36.24 -3.19
N GLY A 38 14.23 -35.96 -2.53
CA GLY A 38 15.58 -36.39 -2.91
C GLY A 38 15.93 -37.84 -2.60
N ASN A 39 14.95 -38.75 -2.66
CA ASN A 39 15.07 -40.16 -2.24
C ASN A 39 15.40 -40.32 -0.74
N SER A 40 14.58 -39.71 0.11
CA SER A 40 14.71 -39.74 1.56
C SER A 40 14.56 -41.15 2.14
N ASN A 41 15.26 -41.43 3.24
CA ASN A 41 15.24 -42.75 3.92
C ASN A 41 14.85 -42.69 5.41
N ASP A 42 14.38 -41.54 5.88
CA ASP A 42 13.99 -41.25 7.26
C ASP A 42 12.47 -41.37 7.53
N GLY A 43 11.69 -41.80 6.54
CA GLY A 43 10.23 -41.85 6.59
C GLY A 43 9.53 -40.64 5.96
N THR A 44 10.25 -39.66 5.41
CA THR A 44 9.68 -38.50 4.68
C THR A 44 8.70 -38.95 3.58
N VAL A 45 9.08 -39.94 2.77
CA VAL A 45 8.24 -40.47 1.68
C VAL A 45 6.93 -41.05 2.20
N ASP A 46 6.93 -41.68 3.37
CA ASP A 46 5.70 -42.23 3.96
C ASP A 46 4.76 -41.11 4.41
N VAL A 47 5.29 -40.00 4.92
CA VAL A 47 4.49 -38.80 5.23
C VAL A 47 3.85 -38.22 3.97
N ILE A 48 4.61 -38.12 2.87
CA ILE A 48 4.10 -37.66 1.56
C ILE A 48 2.96 -38.56 1.09
N LYS A 49 3.17 -39.88 1.09
CA LYS A 49 2.18 -40.88 0.67
C LYS A 49 0.88 -40.81 1.48
N ARG A 50 0.95 -40.54 2.78
CA ARG A 50 -0.24 -40.39 3.63
C ARG A 50 -1.04 -39.11 3.34
N ASN A 51 -0.46 -38.14 2.65
CA ASN A 51 -1.07 -36.84 2.37
C ASN A 51 -1.36 -36.61 0.88
N THR A 52 -1.38 -37.65 0.04
CA THR A 52 -1.57 -37.53 -1.41
C THR A 52 -2.86 -36.83 -1.81
N ASP A 53 -3.90 -36.89 -0.98
CA ASP A 53 -5.17 -36.19 -1.25
C ASP A 53 -5.02 -34.66 -1.29
N ASN A 54 -3.97 -34.12 -0.67
CA ASN A 54 -3.65 -32.70 -0.71
C ASN A 54 -2.61 -32.35 -1.79
N ILE A 55 -2.04 -33.34 -2.48
CA ILE A 55 -0.87 -33.17 -3.35
C ILE A 55 -1.26 -33.49 -4.79
N THR A 56 -1.09 -32.52 -5.68
CA THR A 56 -1.43 -32.71 -7.10
C THR A 56 -0.44 -33.63 -7.81
N LYS A 57 0.86 -33.48 -7.54
CA LYS A 57 1.93 -34.30 -8.12
C LYS A 57 3.04 -34.50 -7.09
N TRP A 58 3.62 -35.68 -7.04
CA TRP A 58 4.86 -35.87 -6.29
C TRP A 58 5.78 -36.88 -6.96
N MET A 59 7.07 -36.78 -6.63
CA MET A 59 8.11 -37.68 -7.10
C MET A 59 9.16 -37.85 -6.00
N SER A 60 9.75 -39.04 -5.88
CA SER A 60 10.92 -39.29 -5.05
C SER A 60 11.98 -39.98 -5.88
N GLU A 61 13.10 -39.31 -6.09
CA GLU A 61 14.25 -39.82 -6.85
C GLU A 61 15.53 -39.13 -6.39
N PRO A 62 16.71 -39.74 -6.57
CA PRO A 62 17.97 -39.09 -6.21
C PRO A 62 18.13 -37.71 -6.89
N ASP A 63 18.63 -36.75 -6.13
CA ASP A 63 19.02 -35.42 -6.62
C ASP A 63 20.49 -35.10 -6.27
N CYS A 64 21.03 -34.06 -6.89
CA CYS A 64 22.36 -33.53 -6.58
C CYS A 64 22.33 -32.30 -5.66
N GLY A 65 21.17 -32.02 -5.04
CA GLY A 65 20.97 -30.89 -4.14
C GLY A 65 19.61 -30.20 -4.32
N ILE A 66 19.31 -29.28 -3.41
CA ILE A 66 18.02 -28.58 -3.31
C ILE A 66 17.60 -27.89 -4.62
N TYR A 67 18.53 -27.27 -5.34
CA TYR A 67 18.21 -26.56 -6.57
C TYR A 67 17.93 -27.50 -7.76
N ASN A 68 18.52 -28.69 -7.78
CA ASN A 68 18.16 -29.72 -8.75
C ASN A 68 16.72 -30.19 -8.53
N ALA A 69 16.32 -30.42 -7.27
CA ALA A 69 14.94 -30.74 -6.92
C ALA A 69 13.98 -29.60 -7.30
N MET A 70 14.34 -28.34 -7.03
CA MET A 70 13.53 -27.17 -7.41
C MET A 70 13.35 -27.09 -8.93
N ASN A 71 14.42 -27.24 -9.71
CA ASN A 71 14.37 -27.22 -11.17
C ASN A 71 13.51 -28.36 -11.74
N LYS A 72 13.59 -29.58 -11.15
CA LYS A 72 12.69 -30.70 -11.50
C LYS A 72 11.23 -30.33 -11.27
N ALA A 73 10.92 -29.76 -10.10
CA ALA A 73 9.55 -29.35 -9.75
C ALA A 73 9.00 -28.26 -10.70
N VAL A 74 9.83 -27.28 -11.08
CA VAL A 74 9.43 -26.23 -12.05
C VAL A 74 9.05 -26.82 -13.41
N ARG A 75 9.76 -27.86 -13.87
CA ARG A 75 9.41 -28.55 -15.12
C ARG A 75 8.05 -29.27 -15.02
N MET A 76 7.72 -29.81 -13.85
CA MET A 76 6.43 -30.46 -13.56
C MET A 76 5.26 -29.48 -13.37
N ALA A 77 5.57 -28.23 -13.01
CA ALA A 77 4.59 -27.17 -12.81
C ALA A 77 3.83 -26.82 -14.09
N CYS A 78 2.60 -26.39 -13.93
CA CYS A 78 1.68 -25.91 -14.98
C CYS A 78 1.07 -24.55 -14.63
N GLY A 79 1.25 -24.06 -13.40
CA GLY A 79 0.85 -22.71 -12.98
C GLY A 79 1.67 -21.63 -13.67
N GLU A 80 1.06 -20.44 -13.77
CA GLU A 80 1.69 -19.25 -14.33
C GLU A 80 2.79 -18.72 -13.41
N TYR A 81 2.54 -18.78 -12.09
CA TYR A 81 3.51 -18.46 -11.05
C TYR A 81 3.86 -19.69 -10.23
N CYS A 82 5.12 -19.81 -9.86
CA CYS A 82 5.62 -20.77 -8.89
C CYS A 82 5.94 -20.05 -7.57
N ILE A 83 5.67 -20.69 -6.45
CA ILE A 83 6.17 -20.30 -5.12
C ILE A 83 6.78 -21.52 -4.45
N PHE A 84 7.96 -21.35 -3.86
CA PHE A 84 8.68 -22.40 -3.17
C PHE A 84 8.33 -22.36 -1.68
N MET A 85 7.75 -23.44 -1.15
CA MET A 85 7.47 -23.62 0.27
C MET A 85 8.15 -24.93 0.68
N ASN A 86 9.46 -24.86 0.92
CA ASN A 86 10.27 -26.06 1.11
C ASN A 86 9.92 -26.74 2.44
N ALA A 87 10.33 -27.99 2.61
CA ALA A 87 10.03 -28.72 3.84
C ALA A 87 10.60 -27.96 5.06
N GLY A 88 9.72 -27.59 5.99
CA GLY A 88 10.05 -26.72 7.13
C GLY A 88 9.37 -25.35 7.09
N ASP A 89 9.12 -24.82 5.91
CA ASP A 89 8.48 -23.52 5.69
C ASP A 89 6.94 -23.64 5.76
N MET A 90 6.29 -22.50 5.99
CA MET A 90 4.83 -22.40 6.06
C MET A 90 4.35 -21.08 5.48
N PHE A 91 3.15 -21.07 4.91
CA PHE A 91 2.41 -19.84 4.68
C PHE A 91 2.06 -19.16 6.01
N ALA A 92 2.13 -17.82 6.03
CA ALA A 92 1.88 -17.02 7.21
C ALA A 92 0.43 -17.11 7.68
N THR A 93 -0.51 -17.22 6.75
CA THR A 93 -1.94 -17.36 7.04
C THR A 93 -2.63 -18.21 5.97
N PRO A 94 -3.81 -18.80 6.25
CA PRO A 94 -4.64 -19.45 5.23
C PRO A 94 -5.11 -18.53 4.09
N LEU A 95 -4.98 -17.20 4.20
CA LEU A 95 -5.38 -16.22 3.17
C LEU A 95 -4.18 -15.64 2.41
N ALA A 96 -2.95 -16.10 2.68
CA ALA A 96 -1.72 -15.54 2.10
C ALA A 96 -1.73 -15.60 0.56
N MET A 97 -2.04 -16.76 -0.01
CA MET A 97 -2.12 -16.92 -1.48
C MET A 97 -3.24 -16.07 -2.09
N LYS A 98 -4.41 -16.02 -1.44
CA LYS A 98 -5.54 -15.21 -1.92
C LYS A 98 -5.20 -13.72 -1.94
N ALA A 99 -4.61 -13.20 -0.86
CA ALA A 99 -4.15 -11.83 -0.79
C ALA A 99 -3.07 -11.52 -1.84
N ALA A 100 -2.11 -12.43 -2.04
CA ALA A 100 -1.06 -12.28 -3.05
C ALA A 100 -1.62 -12.31 -4.49
N SER A 101 -2.62 -13.14 -4.77
CA SER A 101 -3.24 -13.28 -6.09
C SER A 101 -3.82 -11.96 -6.63
N LEU A 102 -4.18 -11.01 -5.75
CA LEU A 102 -4.64 -9.67 -6.13
C LEU A 102 -3.53 -8.81 -6.76
N PHE A 103 -2.28 -9.26 -6.73
CA PHE A 103 -1.12 -8.57 -7.28
C PHE A 103 -0.38 -9.35 -8.36
N LEU A 104 -0.82 -10.58 -8.64
CA LEU A 104 -0.31 -11.38 -9.75
C LEU A 104 -1.04 -10.91 -11.01
N ASP A 105 -0.26 -10.56 -12.02
CA ASP A 105 -0.73 -10.07 -13.32
C ASP A 105 0.38 -10.27 -14.36
N ASP A 106 0.09 -10.08 -15.65
CA ASP A 106 1.10 -10.26 -16.68
C ASP A 106 2.21 -9.18 -16.67
N ASP A 107 2.06 -8.11 -15.88
CA ASP A 107 2.98 -6.97 -15.87
C ASP A 107 4.26 -7.24 -15.04
N PHE A 108 4.26 -8.23 -14.14
CA PHE A 108 5.38 -8.48 -13.20
C PHE A 108 5.90 -9.92 -13.22
N ASP A 109 7.18 -10.11 -13.50
CA ASP A 109 7.81 -11.44 -13.52
C ASP A 109 8.02 -12.01 -12.11
N VAL A 110 8.20 -11.14 -11.12
CA VAL A 110 8.39 -11.51 -9.70
C VAL A 110 7.56 -10.62 -8.79
N VAL A 111 6.77 -11.24 -7.91
CA VAL A 111 5.99 -10.56 -6.87
C VAL A 111 6.36 -11.10 -5.51
N THR A 112 6.88 -10.27 -4.61
CA THR A 112 7.37 -10.70 -3.29
C THR A 112 6.64 -10.01 -2.16
N GLY A 113 6.15 -10.80 -1.19
CA GLY A 113 5.60 -10.28 0.07
C GLY A 113 6.57 -10.38 1.25
N ARG A 114 6.04 -10.15 2.45
CA ARG A 114 6.80 -10.15 3.71
C ARG A 114 6.99 -11.58 4.23
N GLU A 115 8.14 -11.80 4.83
CA GLU A 115 8.42 -12.99 5.61
C GLU A 115 8.32 -12.67 7.11
N ILE A 116 7.72 -13.57 7.87
CA ILE A 116 7.72 -13.55 9.33
C ILE A 116 8.83 -14.48 9.82
N SER A 117 9.85 -13.91 10.44
CA SER A 117 10.93 -14.71 11.05
C SER A 117 10.54 -15.14 12.46
N THR A 118 10.60 -16.45 12.73
CA THR A 118 10.36 -17.03 14.06
C THR A 118 11.60 -17.73 14.61
N LYS A 119 11.70 -17.82 15.94
CA LYS A 119 12.69 -18.65 16.64
C LYS A 119 12.06 -19.21 17.90
N SER A 120 12.16 -20.52 18.11
CA SER A 120 11.58 -21.23 19.24
C SER A 120 10.10 -20.91 19.44
N GLY A 121 9.35 -20.89 18.32
CA GLY A 121 7.92 -20.57 18.29
C GLY A 121 7.54 -19.09 18.49
N LYS A 122 8.51 -18.18 18.62
CA LYS A 122 8.24 -16.73 18.81
C LYS A 122 8.63 -15.93 17.58
N VAL A 123 7.81 -14.94 17.21
CA VAL A 123 8.16 -13.97 16.16
C VAL A 123 9.34 -13.11 16.64
N ILE A 124 10.44 -13.12 15.88
CA ILE A 124 11.64 -12.33 16.16
C ILE A 124 11.83 -11.16 15.21
N GLY A 125 11.09 -11.11 14.10
CA GLY A 125 11.15 -10.01 13.15
C GLY A 125 10.30 -10.23 11.90
N TYR A 126 10.30 -9.22 11.04
CA TYR A 126 9.67 -9.25 9.72
C TYR A 126 10.74 -8.85 8.69
N VAL A 127 10.86 -9.62 7.62
CA VAL A 127 11.69 -9.25 6.47
C VAL A 127 10.76 -8.62 5.44
N VAL A 128 10.96 -7.32 5.21
CA VAL A 128 10.19 -6.55 4.24
C VAL A 128 10.97 -6.53 2.92
N PRO A 129 10.37 -6.99 1.81
CA PRO A 129 11.03 -6.93 0.51
C PRO A 129 11.30 -5.48 0.10
N PRO A 130 12.39 -5.20 -0.62
CA PRO A 130 12.69 -3.84 -1.04
C PRO A 130 11.68 -3.36 -2.07
N THR A 131 11.35 -2.07 -2.05
CA THR A 131 10.59 -1.44 -3.14
C THR A 131 11.37 -1.48 -4.46
N GLU A 132 12.69 -1.33 -4.39
CA GLU A 132 13.61 -1.43 -5.54
C GLU A 132 14.70 -2.47 -5.27
N ALA A 133 14.74 -3.49 -6.11
CA ALA A 133 15.72 -4.57 -6.07
C ALA A 133 17.04 -4.11 -6.73
N THR A 134 17.87 -3.38 -5.97
CA THR A 134 19.15 -2.83 -6.48
C THR A 134 20.35 -3.70 -6.11
N LEU A 135 21.45 -3.56 -6.84
CA LEU A 135 22.72 -4.22 -6.51
C LEU A 135 23.13 -3.97 -5.04
N SER A 136 22.99 -2.73 -4.56
CA SER A 136 23.29 -2.34 -3.16
C SER A 136 22.40 -3.04 -2.13
N HIS A 137 21.16 -3.38 -2.48
CA HIS A 137 20.28 -4.16 -1.60
C HIS A 137 20.83 -5.58 -1.40
N PHE A 138 21.17 -6.26 -2.51
CA PHE A 138 21.66 -7.64 -2.50
C PHE A 138 23.04 -7.81 -1.86
N TYR A 139 23.74 -6.71 -1.56
CA TYR A 139 24.90 -6.72 -0.68
C TYR A 139 24.55 -7.10 0.75
N LYS A 140 23.51 -6.47 1.31
CA LYS A 140 23.19 -6.59 2.74
C LYS A 140 22.26 -7.75 3.04
N THR A 141 21.46 -8.17 2.06
CA THR A 141 20.37 -9.12 2.23
C THR A 141 20.05 -9.83 0.91
N SER A 142 18.98 -10.62 0.89
CA SER A 142 18.36 -11.20 -0.30
C SER A 142 16.87 -10.87 -0.33
N ILE A 143 16.22 -11.30 -1.40
CA ILE A 143 14.77 -11.47 -1.47
C ILE A 143 14.45 -12.90 -1.01
N SER A 144 13.45 -13.04 -0.15
CA SER A 144 12.99 -14.32 0.39
C SER A 144 12.28 -15.12 -0.71
N HIS A 145 12.86 -16.23 -1.17
CA HIS A 145 12.26 -17.05 -2.22
C HIS A 145 10.94 -17.69 -1.74
N GLN A 146 10.87 -18.06 -0.46
CA GLN A 146 9.65 -18.56 0.18
C GLN A 146 8.51 -17.54 0.30
N SER A 147 8.80 -16.26 0.03
CA SER A 147 7.81 -15.18 -0.01
C SER A 147 7.59 -14.63 -1.42
N SER A 148 8.16 -15.27 -2.45
CA SER A 148 8.18 -14.77 -3.83
C SER A 148 7.40 -15.68 -4.78
N PHE A 149 6.43 -15.09 -5.46
CA PHE A 149 5.77 -15.69 -6.61
C PHE A 149 6.56 -15.31 -7.87
N ILE A 150 7.07 -16.31 -8.59
CA ILE A 150 7.95 -16.12 -9.74
C ILE A 150 7.26 -16.72 -10.97
N LYS A 151 7.19 -15.99 -12.09
CA LYS A 151 6.65 -16.55 -13.33
C LYS A 151 7.38 -17.84 -13.69
N ARG A 152 6.63 -18.90 -13.97
CA ARG A 152 7.17 -20.20 -14.36
C ARG A 152 8.03 -20.07 -15.62
N SER A 153 7.63 -19.24 -16.58
CA SER A 153 8.41 -18.95 -17.79
C SER A 153 9.80 -18.40 -17.46
N LEU A 154 9.92 -17.51 -16.47
CA LEU A 154 11.21 -16.99 -16.04
C LEU A 154 12.09 -18.07 -15.38
N LEU A 155 11.51 -18.96 -14.58
CA LEU A 155 12.25 -20.09 -13.98
C LEU A 155 12.71 -21.12 -15.02
N LEU A 156 11.97 -21.28 -16.12
CA LEU A 156 12.39 -22.13 -17.24
C LEU A 156 13.47 -21.47 -18.11
N GLU A 157 13.36 -20.16 -18.33
CA GLU A 157 14.37 -19.35 -19.05
C GLU A 157 15.69 -19.26 -18.26
N CYS A 158 15.59 -19.11 -16.94
CA CYS A 158 16.70 -18.93 -16.03
C CYS A 158 16.60 -19.92 -14.85
N PRO A 159 16.88 -21.22 -15.04
CA PRO A 159 16.84 -22.19 -13.96
C PRO A 159 17.84 -21.85 -12.84
N TYR A 160 17.60 -22.37 -11.65
CA TYR A 160 18.59 -22.28 -10.56
C TYR A 160 19.87 -23.02 -10.94
N ASP A 161 21.00 -22.48 -10.50
CA ASP A 161 22.33 -23.03 -10.67
C ASP A 161 22.54 -24.20 -9.70
N GLU A 162 22.64 -25.40 -10.24
CA GLU A 162 22.75 -26.65 -9.49
C GLU A 162 24.17 -26.87 -8.93
N ASP A 163 25.17 -26.10 -9.37
CA ASP A 163 26.54 -26.16 -8.84
C ASP A 163 26.69 -25.39 -7.51
N LEU A 164 25.70 -24.55 -7.17
CA LEU A 164 25.66 -23.79 -5.91
C LEU A 164 24.86 -24.56 -4.85
N ARG A 165 25.23 -24.43 -3.57
CA ARG A 165 24.52 -25.14 -2.49
C ARG A 165 23.63 -24.24 -1.66
N LEU A 166 23.94 -22.94 -1.55
CA LEU A 166 23.27 -22.06 -0.58
C LEU A 166 22.73 -20.76 -1.18
N VAL A 167 23.22 -20.33 -2.34
CA VAL A 167 22.97 -18.95 -2.84
C VAL A 167 22.47 -18.90 -4.28
N SER A 168 21.95 -20.01 -4.82
CA SER A 168 21.40 -19.98 -6.19
C SER A 168 20.15 -19.11 -6.30
N ASP A 169 19.34 -19.00 -5.24
CA ASP A 169 18.21 -18.07 -5.20
C ASP A 169 18.70 -16.61 -5.28
N TRP A 170 19.75 -16.28 -4.51
CA TRP A 170 20.41 -14.98 -4.55
C TRP A 170 21.04 -14.69 -5.92
N LYS A 171 21.71 -15.67 -6.55
CA LYS A 171 22.22 -15.58 -7.93
C LYS A 171 21.09 -15.31 -8.91
N PHE A 172 19.98 -16.03 -8.79
CA PHE A 172 18.80 -15.86 -9.65
C PHE A 172 18.27 -14.44 -9.59
N TRP A 173 18.11 -13.86 -8.38
CA TRP A 173 17.64 -12.47 -8.25
C TRP A 173 18.59 -11.45 -8.87
N LEU A 174 19.89 -11.61 -8.63
CA LEU A 174 20.90 -10.72 -9.18
C LEU A 174 20.91 -10.79 -10.72
N LYS A 175 20.87 -12.01 -11.28
CA LYS A 175 20.87 -12.25 -12.72
C LYS A 175 19.60 -11.73 -13.39
N THR A 176 18.42 -12.07 -12.85
CA THR A 176 17.15 -11.82 -13.53
C THR A 176 16.62 -10.41 -13.31
N ILE A 177 16.59 -9.94 -12.06
CA ILE A 177 16.00 -8.64 -11.71
C ILE A 177 17.02 -7.52 -11.91
N VAL A 178 18.19 -7.63 -11.27
CA VAL A 178 19.16 -6.52 -11.22
C VAL A 178 19.88 -6.34 -12.55
N LEU A 179 20.40 -7.43 -13.12
CA LEU A 179 21.17 -7.40 -14.36
C LEU A 179 20.29 -7.61 -15.60
N GLY A 180 19.28 -8.47 -15.49
CA GLY A 180 18.37 -8.82 -16.59
C GLY A 180 17.17 -7.89 -16.75
N GLY A 181 16.92 -6.98 -15.81
CA GLY A 181 15.84 -5.99 -15.88
C GLY A 181 14.43 -6.59 -15.87
N LYS A 182 14.26 -7.85 -15.41
CA LYS A 182 12.93 -8.47 -15.27
C LYS A 182 12.09 -7.70 -14.26
N SER A 183 10.80 -7.64 -14.54
CA SER A 183 9.86 -6.81 -13.77
C SER A 183 9.63 -7.40 -12.37
N TYR A 184 9.69 -6.55 -11.35
CA TYR A 184 9.63 -6.93 -9.94
C TYR A 184 8.70 -6.00 -9.14
N ARG A 185 7.93 -6.57 -8.20
CA ARG A 185 7.05 -5.83 -7.29
C ARG A 185 7.13 -6.38 -5.86
N SER A 186 7.32 -5.48 -4.90
CA SER A 186 7.08 -5.76 -3.47
C SER A 186 5.61 -5.54 -3.10
N ILE A 187 5.02 -6.42 -2.30
CA ILE A 187 3.65 -6.29 -1.76
C ILE A 187 3.64 -6.30 -0.24
N ASP A 188 2.70 -5.57 0.37
CA ASP A 188 2.55 -5.49 1.83
C ASP A 188 1.64 -6.59 2.37
N VAL A 189 2.01 -7.85 2.11
CA VAL A 189 1.26 -9.06 2.50
C VAL A 189 2.21 -10.00 3.23
N ASP A 190 1.79 -10.55 4.38
CA ASP A 190 2.55 -11.61 5.04
C ASP A 190 2.36 -12.92 4.28
N ILE A 191 3.43 -13.44 3.68
CA ILE A 191 3.38 -14.63 2.81
C ILE A 191 3.85 -15.87 3.54
N SER A 192 5.04 -15.84 4.13
CA SER A 192 5.65 -17.02 4.73
C SER A 192 6.09 -16.81 6.18
N ILE A 193 6.24 -17.92 6.90
CA ILE A 193 6.91 -18.01 8.19
C ILE A 193 8.20 -18.79 7.99
N PHE A 194 9.32 -18.18 8.33
CA PHE A 194 10.64 -18.79 8.29
C PHE A 194 11.15 -19.07 9.71
N ASN A 195 11.43 -20.33 10.03
CA ASN A 195 11.89 -20.72 11.36
C ASN A 195 13.43 -20.80 11.45
N HIS A 196 14.01 -19.96 12.29
CA HIS A 196 15.46 -19.87 12.56
C HIS A 196 16.00 -21.00 13.45
N ASP A 197 15.17 -21.94 13.89
CA ASP A 197 15.64 -23.15 14.59
C ASP A 197 16.22 -24.22 13.63
N GLY A 198 16.13 -24.01 12.31
CA GLY A 198 16.65 -24.92 11.27
C GLY A 198 18.16 -24.89 11.05
N ALA A 199 18.67 -25.88 10.30
CA ALA A 199 20.09 -26.17 10.12
C ALA A 199 20.93 -25.09 9.39
N THR A 200 20.31 -24.06 8.82
CA THR A 200 20.98 -23.02 8.00
C THR A 200 21.85 -22.04 8.81
N PHE A 201 21.85 -22.12 10.14
CA PHE A 201 22.72 -21.27 10.99
C PHE A 201 24.21 -21.70 10.97
N ASN A 202 24.53 -22.92 10.51
CA ASN A 202 25.89 -23.47 10.55
C ASN A 202 26.72 -23.29 9.26
N SER A 203 26.22 -22.61 8.22
CA SER A 203 26.87 -22.56 6.89
C SER A 203 27.30 -21.17 6.42
N TYR A 204 27.41 -20.20 7.33
CA TYR A 204 27.69 -18.79 7.00
C TYR A 204 28.98 -18.59 6.17
N GLY A 205 30.03 -19.39 6.42
CA GLY A 205 31.29 -19.32 5.67
C GLY A 205 31.17 -19.76 4.21
N LEU A 206 30.40 -20.83 3.95
CA LEU A 206 30.20 -21.36 2.59
C LEU A 206 29.38 -20.38 1.73
N GLY A 207 28.28 -19.84 2.27
CA GLY A 207 27.44 -18.88 1.55
C GLY A 207 28.20 -17.60 1.15
N LYS A 208 29.15 -17.15 1.98
CA LYS A 208 30.01 -16.01 1.62
C LYS A 208 30.94 -16.33 0.44
N LYS A 209 31.53 -17.54 0.42
CA LYS A 209 32.40 -17.98 -0.68
C LYS A 209 31.63 -18.10 -1.99
N GLU A 210 30.45 -18.72 -1.97
CA GLU A 210 29.60 -18.85 -3.16
C GLU A 210 29.13 -17.48 -3.67
N ARG A 211 28.73 -16.55 -2.79
CA ARG A 211 28.40 -15.19 -3.23
C ARG A 211 29.56 -14.48 -3.92
N LEU A 212 30.77 -14.65 -3.41
CA LEU A 212 31.96 -14.09 -4.06
C LEU A 212 32.12 -14.67 -5.46
N GLN A 213 32.09 -16.00 -5.60
CA GLN A 213 32.16 -16.69 -6.90
C GLN A 213 31.12 -16.14 -7.89
N VAL A 214 29.86 -16.00 -7.46
CA VAL A 214 28.79 -15.46 -8.29
C VAL A 214 29.04 -13.99 -8.69
N LEU A 215 29.60 -13.18 -7.79
CA LEU A 215 29.98 -11.80 -8.13
C LEU A 215 31.13 -11.75 -9.14
N GLU A 216 32.11 -12.66 -9.05
CA GLU A 216 33.21 -12.74 -10.04
C GLU A 216 32.70 -13.19 -11.41
N GLU A 217 31.72 -14.09 -11.43
CA GLU A 217 31.08 -14.58 -12.65
C GLU A 217 30.21 -13.50 -13.32
N LEU A 218 29.36 -12.81 -12.56
CA LEU A 218 28.31 -11.95 -13.13
C LEU A 218 28.70 -10.48 -13.27
N LEU A 219 29.67 -9.97 -12.51
CA LEU A 219 30.00 -8.54 -12.49
C LEU A 219 31.37 -8.25 -13.10
N PRO A 220 31.47 -7.27 -14.03
CA PRO A 220 32.76 -6.76 -14.48
C PRO A 220 33.59 -6.24 -13.30
N VAL A 221 34.92 -6.39 -13.38
CA VAL A 221 35.86 -6.02 -12.32
C VAL A 221 35.64 -4.58 -11.82
N ALA A 222 35.38 -3.62 -12.72
CA ALA A 222 35.14 -2.23 -12.34
C ALA A 222 33.87 -2.03 -11.48
N VAL A 223 32.79 -2.74 -11.82
CA VAL A 223 31.52 -2.72 -11.06
C VAL A 223 31.72 -3.36 -9.70
N ARG A 224 32.44 -4.50 -9.66
CA ARG A 224 32.78 -5.20 -8.43
C ARG A 224 33.65 -4.35 -7.49
N MET A 225 34.65 -3.64 -8.01
CA MET A 225 35.46 -2.71 -7.20
C MET A 225 34.60 -1.59 -6.58
N GLY A 226 33.61 -1.07 -7.30
CA GLY A 226 32.64 -0.10 -6.78
C GLY A 226 31.74 -0.71 -5.69
N TYR A 227 31.30 -1.94 -5.90
CA TYR A 227 30.53 -2.73 -4.94
C TYR A 227 31.32 -2.96 -3.64
N ASP A 228 32.56 -3.41 -3.74
CA ASP A 228 33.48 -3.68 -2.60
C ASP A 228 33.85 -2.40 -1.83
N ARG A 229 34.02 -1.27 -2.53
CA ARG A 229 34.20 0.03 -1.86
C ARG A 229 32.95 0.45 -1.09
N THR A 230 31.78 0.21 -1.66
CA THR A 230 30.48 0.47 -1.01
C THR A 230 30.27 -0.44 0.21
N VAL A 231 30.73 -1.69 0.12
CA VAL A 231 30.78 -2.67 1.23
C VAL A 231 31.60 -2.13 2.40
N ALA A 232 32.83 -1.66 2.12
CA ALA A 232 33.76 -1.14 3.12
C ALA A 232 33.26 0.15 3.80
N THR A 233 32.76 1.12 3.02
CA THR A 233 32.20 2.38 3.55
C THR A 233 30.94 2.17 4.39
N ASN A 234 30.04 1.26 3.98
CA ASN A 234 28.85 0.93 4.77
C ASN A 234 29.17 0.23 6.10
N MET A 235 30.29 -0.50 6.20
CA MET A 235 30.71 -1.14 7.45
C MET A 235 31.11 -0.10 8.50
N VAL A 236 31.83 0.95 8.07
CA VAL A 236 32.15 2.13 8.88
C VAL A 236 30.87 2.89 9.26
N ALA A 237 29.95 3.08 8.32
CA ALA A 237 28.65 3.71 8.59
C ALA A 237 27.78 2.90 9.57
N LYS A 238 27.80 1.56 9.53
CA LYS A 238 27.09 0.70 10.50
C LYS A 238 27.66 0.81 11.92
N LEU A 239 28.98 0.94 12.05
CA LEU A 239 29.63 1.24 13.33
C LEU A 239 29.17 2.60 13.86
N TRP A 240 29.05 3.59 12.97
CA TRP A 240 28.51 4.93 13.26
C TRP A 240 27.01 4.91 13.64
N LEU A 241 26.20 4.06 12.99
CA LEU A 241 24.78 3.85 13.30
C LEU A 241 24.56 3.15 14.66
N ARG A 242 25.44 2.22 15.05
CA ARG A 242 25.45 1.64 16.41
C ARG A 242 25.80 2.67 17.47
N ILE A 243 26.66 3.63 17.14
CA ILE A 243 26.93 4.81 17.99
C ILE A 243 25.69 5.73 18.03
N GLN A 244 25.00 5.95 16.91
CA GLN A 244 23.73 6.70 16.86
C GLN A 244 22.56 6.02 17.60
N SER A 245 22.49 4.69 17.67
CA SER A 245 21.40 4.03 18.40
C SER A 245 21.50 4.27 19.91
N LYS A 246 22.70 4.54 20.44
CA LYS A 246 22.91 5.08 21.80
C LYS A 246 22.48 6.54 21.92
N MET A 247 22.35 7.28 20.82
CA MET A 247 21.86 8.68 20.75
C MET A 247 20.32 8.80 20.64
N LYS A 248 19.53 7.77 20.97
CA LYS A 248 18.04 7.78 20.97
C LYS A 248 17.37 8.98 21.66
N LYS A 249 18.08 9.71 22.53
CA LYS A 249 17.69 11.05 23.05
C LYS A 249 17.40 12.09 21.95
N ILE A 250 17.92 11.91 20.74
CA ILE A 250 17.80 12.84 19.58
C ILE A 250 16.49 12.65 18.80
N ILE A 251 15.76 11.53 18.96
CA ILE A 251 14.51 11.28 18.23
C ILE A 251 13.45 12.37 18.54
N LYS A 252 13.44 12.87 19.78
CA LYS A 252 12.61 14.02 20.18
C LYS A 252 12.99 15.29 19.41
N THR A 253 14.28 15.46 19.09
CA THR A 253 14.82 16.56 18.27
C THR A 253 14.42 16.46 16.80
N ALA A 254 14.31 15.26 16.22
CA ALA A 254 13.87 15.07 14.84
C ALA A 254 12.38 15.41 14.62
N GLU A 255 11.53 15.05 15.57
CA GLU A 255 10.10 15.41 15.54
C GLU A 255 9.89 16.91 15.74
N ILE A 256 10.67 17.52 16.64
CA ILE A 256 10.74 18.98 16.81
C ILE A 256 11.23 19.64 15.52
N MET A 257 12.30 19.15 14.88
CA MET A 257 12.81 19.69 13.61
C MET A 257 11.78 19.57 12.48
N LYS A 258 11.05 18.46 12.38
CA LYS A 258 9.96 18.30 11.40
C LYS A 258 8.86 19.33 11.62
N LYS A 259 8.43 19.56 12.87
CA LYS A 259 7.44 20.60 13.18
C LYS A 259 7.99 22.03 13.03
N MET A 260 9.28 22.26 13.26
CA MET A 260 9.96 23.54 12.98
C MET A 260 10.06 23.83 11.48
N LYS A 261 10.23 22.80 10.63
CA LYS A 261 10.15 22.95 9.18
C LYS A 261 8.74 23.38 8.74
N THR A 262 7.70 22.80 9.35
CA THR A 262 6.31 23.26 9.16
C THR A 262 6.10 24.69 9.66
N ALA A 263 6.72 25.05 10.78
CA ALA A 263 6.68 26.41 11.33
C ALA A 263 7.24 27.46 10.36
N GLY A 264 8.38 27.17 9.73
CA GLY A 264 8.91 27.99 8.63
C GLY A 264 7.96 28.04 7.43
N GLY A 265 7.19 26.97 7.19
CA GLY A 265 6.11 26.94 6.18
C GLY A 265 5.06 28.03 6.38
N TYR A 266 4.57 28.23 7.61
CA TYR A 266 3.58 29.27 7.90
C TYR A 266 4.12 30.68 7.63
N PHE A 267 5.35 30.99 8.05
CA PHE A 267 5.95 32.30 7.77
C PHE A 267 6.12 32.56 6.27
N ASN A 268 6.48 31.53 5.50
CA ASN A 268 6.68 31.68 4.04
C ASN A 268 5.39 32.05 3.30
N VAL A 269 4.21 31.63 3.80
CA VAL A 269 2.92 31.91 3.15
C VAL A 269 2.19 33.09 3.83
N MET A 270 2.19 33.11 5.16
CA MET A 270 1.40 34.04 5.97
C MET A 270 2.19 35.24 6.47
N GLY A 271 3.52 35.29 6.27
CA GLY A 271 4.36 36.34 6.84
C GLY A 271 4.22 36.40 8.37
N ILE A 272 4.01 37.60 8.93
CA ILE A 272 3.87 37.81 10.38
C ILE A 272 2.65 37.08 10.98
N ASP A 273 1.59 36.86 10.20
CA ASP A 273 0.42 36.09 10.65
C ASP A 273 0.77 34.61 10.93
N GLY A 274 1.92 34.14 10.46
CA GLY A 274 2.44 32.80 10.71
C GLY A 274 2.86 32.55 12.18
N ILE A 275 3.04 33.59 13.00
CA ILE A 275 3.45 33.46 14.41
C ILE A 275 2.44 32.60 15.20
N VAL A 276 1.15 32.86 15.05
CA VAL A 276 0.11 32.17 15.82
C VAL A 276 0.01 30.67 15.47
N PRO A 277 -0.01 30.26 14.19
CA PRO A 277 0.14 28.85 13.80
C PRO A 277 1.38 28.17 14.38
N VAL A 278 2.51 28.87 14.43
CA VAL A 278 3.76 28.33 14.99
C VAL A 278 3.62 28.08 16.50
N ILE A 279 3.10 29.05 17.25
CA ILE A 279 2.82 28.88 18.68
C ILE A 279 1.85 27.71 18.89
N GLY A 280 0.81 27.59 18.06
CA GLY A 280 -0.16 26.50 18.14
C GLY A 280 0.46 25.12 17.94
N GLN A 281 1.35 24.97 16.95
CA GLN A 281 2.09 23.72 16.74
C GLN A 281 3.05 23.39 17.90
N LEU A 282 3.68 24.41 18.49
CA LEU A 282 4.52 24.25 19.68
C LEU A 282 3.68 23.77 20.87
N LEU A 283 2.52 24.37 21.14
CA LEU A 283 1.60 23.90 22.18
C LEU A 283 1.20 22.43 21.97
N CYS A 284 0.93 22.02 20.73
CA CYS A 284 0.65 20.62 20.42
C CYS A 284 1.84 19.68 20.68
N LEU A 285 3.10 20.13 20.61
CA LEU A 285 4.26 19.32 21.03
C LEU A 285 4.26 19.04 22.54
N PHE A 286 3.68 19.94 23.33
CA PHE A 286 3.53 19.79 24.77
C PHE A 286 2.20 19.15 25.17
N GLY A 287 1.46 18.56 24.22
CA GLY A 287 0.19 17.87 24.48
C GLY A 287 -1.00 18.80 24.73
N ILE A 288 -0.85 20.11 24.51
CA ILE A 288 -1.90 21.10 24.76
C ILE A 288 -2.85 21.13 23.56
N ARG A 289 -4.05 20.57 23.74
CA ARG A 289 -5.06 20.36 22.67
C ARG A 289 -5.52 21.66 22.00
N CYS A 290 -5.60 22.77 22.74
CA CYS A 290 -6.05 24.06 22.18
C CYS A 290 -5.10 24.62 21.10
N GLY A 291 -3.84 24.17 21.06
CA GLY A 291 -2.87 24.58 20.04
C GLY A 291 -3.32 24.27 18.61
N LYS A 292 -4.02 23.15 18.41
CA LYS A 292 -4.57 22.74 17.11
C LYS A 292 -5.66 23.72 16.66
N ILE A 293 -6.61 23.99 17.56
CA ILE A 293 -7.73 24.91 17.31
C ILE A 293 -7.21 26.32 17.02
N MET A 294 -6.20 26.78 17.78
CA MET A 294 -5.59 28.09 17.58
C MET A 294 -4.90 28.19 16.20
N THR A 295 -4.18 27.15 15.79
CA THR A 295 -3.54 27.06 14.47
C THR A 295 -4.60 27.19 13.37
N GLN A 296 -5.65 26.36 13.45
CA GLN A 296 -6.73 26.32 12.47
C GLN A 296 -7.48 27.66 12.38
N ASN A 297 -7.84 28.25 13.52
CA ASN A 297 -8.52 29.55 13.54
C ASN A 297 -7.65 30.68 12.98
N SER A 298 -6.32 30.63 13.16
CA SER A 298 -5.43 31.63 12.59
C SER A 298 -5.34 31.52 11.08
N ILE A 299 -5.20 30.31 10.55
CA ILE A 299 -5.15 30.05 9.11
C ILE A 299 -6.48 30.42 8.47
N ALA A 300 -7.62 30.03 9.07
CA ALA A 300 -8.95 30.37 8.57
C ALA A 300 -9.17 31.90 8.48
N ARG A 301 -8.75 32.66 9.50
CA ARG A 301 -8.82 34.14 9.47
C ARG A 301 -7.93 34.74 8.38
N TYR A 302 -6.72 34.22 8.22
CA TYR A 302 -5.84 34.65 7.13
C TYR A 302 -6.46 34.38 5.76
N MET A 303 -7.02 33.18 5.55
CA MET A 303 -7.69 32.83 4.30
C MET A 303 -8.87 33.75 4.03
N SER A 304 -9.70 34.01 5.04
CA SER A 304 -10.82 34.95 4.92
C SER A 304 -10.37 36.36 4.56
N ARG A 305 -9.28 36.88 5.13
CA ARG A 305 -8.80 38.24 4.78
C ARG A 305 -8.21 38.31 3.38
N LYS A 306 -7.47 37.29 2.96
CA LYS A 306 -6.72 37.32 1.69
C LYS A 306 -7.57 36.91 0.48
N TYR A 307 -8.51 35.98 0.67
CA TYR A 307 -9.20 35.33 -0.44
C TYR A 307 -10.72 35.57 -0.50
N HIS A 308 -11.29 36.44 0.35
CA HIS A 308 -12.75 36.67 0.33
C HIS A 308 -13.27 37.17 -1.03
N GLY A 309 -12.51 38.00 -1.74
CA GLY A 309 -12.91 38.58 -3.02
C GLY A 309 -12.93 37.61 -4.20
N TYR A 310 -12.66 36.33 -3.96
CA TYR A 310 -12.65 35.27 -4.99
C TYR A 310 -13.86 34.34 -4.90
N ILE A 311 -14.68 34.45 -3.86
CA ILE A 311 -15.91 33.67 -3.71
C ILE A 311 -16.99 34.23 -4.63
N ASP A 312 -17.68 33.35 -5.35
CA ASP A 312 -18.77 33.68 -6.29
C ASP A 312 -18.34 34.67 -7.40
N LYS A 313 -17.04 34.75 -7.67
CA LYS A 313 -16.50 35.51 -8.79
C LYS A 313 -16.98 34.86 -10.09
N ALA A 314 -17.52 35.68 -10.99
CA ALA A 314 -18.08 35.21 -12.26
C ALA A 314 -17.04 34.34 -13.01
N SER A 315 -17.40 33.07 -13.21
CA SER A 315 -16.67 32.16 -14.08
C SER A 315 -17.69 31.22 -14.70
N GLU A 316 -17.54 30.96 -16.00
CA GLU A 316 -18.42 30.04 -16.68
C GLU A 316 -18.24 28.63 -16.08
N ILE A 317 -19.36 27.98 -15.79
CA ILE A 317 -19.35 26.55 -15.51
C ILE A 317 -19.12 25.87 -16.86
N GLU A 318 -17.86 25.54 -17.16
CA GLU A 318 -17.55 24.61 -18.24
C GLU A 318 -18.27 23.29 -17.96
N LYS A 319 -19.24 22.94 -18.81
CA LYS A 319 -19.94 21.65 -18.72
C LYS A 319 -19.37 20.72 -19.78
N GLY A 320 -18.40 19.92 -19.38
CA GLY A 320 -17.96 18.77 -20.17
C GLY A 320 -19.00 17.64 -20.09
N GLY A 321 -19.17 16.90 -21.18
CA GLY A 321 -20.07 15.73 -21.24
C GLY A 321 -19.28 14.46 -21.51
N LEU A 322 -19.38 13.47 -20.60
CA LEU A 322 -18.76 12.14 -20.77
C LEU A 322 -19.76 11.05 -21.23
N GLY A 323 -21.06 11.35 -21.24
CA GLY A 323 -22.11 10.38 -21.56
C GLY A 323 -22.40 9.35 -20.44
N PHE A 324 -21.74 9.49 -19.29
CA PHE A 324 -21.96 8.68 -18.08
C PHE A 324 -21.66 9.52 -16.82
N TYR A 325 -22.09 9.05 -15.64
CA TYR A 325 -21.75 9.68 -14.36
C TYR A 325 -20.37 9.19 -13.87
N PRO A 326 -19.34 10.06 -13.80
CA PRO A 326 -18.00 9.61 -13.46
C PRO A 326 -17.83 9.41 -11.95
N ILE A 327 -17.20 8.28 -11.57
CA ILE A 327 -16.70 8.02 -10.22
C ILE A 327 -15.18 8.17 -10.26
N TRP A 328 -14.69 9.28 -9.72
CA TRP A 328 -13.28 9.65 -9.74
C TRP A 328 -12.54 9.02 -8.57
N VAL A 329 -11.55 8.19 -8.89
CA VAL A 329 -10.60 7.63 -7.93
C VAL A 329 -9.21 8.04 -8.37
N CYS A 330 -8.37 8.56 -7.48
CA CYS A 330 -7.00 8.93 -7.82
C CYS A 330 -5.99 8.00 -7.17
N TRP A 331 -5.10 7.42 -8.00
CA TRP A 331 -3.85 6.81 -7.57
C TRP A 331 -2.78 7.14 -8.58
N TRP A 332 -1.91 8.08 -8.22
CA TRP A 332 -1.01 8.75 -9.17
C TRP A 332 -0.11 7.77 -9.94
N GLN A 333 0.38 6.75 -9.26
CA GLN A 333 1.24 5.69 -9.82
C GLN A 333 0.47 4.66 -10.68
N GLY A 334 -0.86 4.76 -10.78
CA GLY A 334 -1.73 3.84 -11.50
C GLY A 334 -2.27 2.68 -10.66
N GLU A 335 -3.41 2.12 -11.06
CA GLU A 335 -4.14 1.05 -10.35
C GLU A 335 -3.23 -0.12 -9.94
N GLN A 336 -2.32 -0.52 -10.83
CA GLN A 336 -1.41 -1.64 -10.62
C GLN A 336 -0.50 -1.44 -9.39
N MET A 337 -0.15 -0.20 -9.08
CA MET A 337 0.71 0.17 -7.96
C MET A 337 -0.06 0.42 -6.65
N MET A 338 -1.36 0.12 -6.61
CA MET A 338 -2.15 0.23 -5.38
C MET A 338 -1.71 -0.81 -4.34
N PRO A 339 -1.48 -0.42 -3.07
CA PRO A 339 -1.37 -1.33 -1.95
C PRO A 339 -2.66 -2.15 -1.73
N LEU A 340 -2.59 -3.13 -0.82
CA LEU A 340 -3.70 -4.07 -0.58
C LEU A 340 -5.01 -3.37 -0.23
N VAL A 341 -5.01 -2.44 0.73
CA VAL A 341 -6.25 -1.78 1.18
C VAL A 341 -6.89 -0.98 0.05
N PRO A 342 -6.21 -0.06 -0.67
CA PRO A 342 -6.83 0.63 -1.80
C PRO A 342 -7.29 -0.31 -2.91
N LYS A 343 -6.56 -1.41 -3.17
CA LYS A 343 -6.93 -2.40 -4.17
C LYS A 343 -8.21 -3.15 -3.80
N LEU A 344 -8.37 -3.54 -2.52
CA LEU A 344 -9.61 -4.13 -1.99
C LEU A 344 -10.78 -3.14 -2.11
N CYS A 345 -10.57 -1.88 -1.73
CA CYS A 345 -11.56 -0.82 -1.86
C CYS A 345 -12.01 -0.62 -3.31
N LEU A 346 -11.06 -0.54 -4.26
CA LEU A 346 -11.37 -0.38 -5.68
C LEU A 346 -12.08 -1.61 -6.25
N LYS A 347 -11.65 -2.82 -5.89
CA LYS A 347 -12.31 -4.08 -6.31
C LYS A 347 -13.76 -4.10 -5.86
N GLN A 348 -14.02 -3.69 -4.63
CA GLN A 348 -15.39 -3.65 -4.11
C GLN A 348 -16.21 -2.49 -4.71
N LEU A 349 -15.59 -1.33 -4.94
CA LEU A 349 -16.21 -0.23 -5.68
C LEU A 349 -16.65 -0.66 -7.09
N LYS A 350 -15.81 -1.41 -7.82
CA LYS A 350 -16.14 -1.97 -9.15
C LYS A 350 -17.38 -2.87 -9.12
N LYS A 351 -17.66 -3.57 -8.01
CA LYS A 351 -18.86 -4.41 -7.83
C LYS A 351 -20.13 -3.60 -7.49
N ASN A 352 -19.96 -2.37 -7.00
CA ASN A 352 -21.02 -1.56 -6.38
C ASN A 352 -21.35 -0.27 -7.15
N VAL A 353 -20.79 -0.08 -8.35
CA VAL A 353 -21.26 0.97 -9.26
C VAL A 353 -22.48 0.50 -10.04
N ASN A 354 -23.43 1.39 -10.28
CA ASN A 354 -24.63 1.10 -11.06
C ASN A 354 -24.41 1.40 -12.56
N ASN A 355 -25.34 0.96 -13.42
CA ASN A 355 -25.14 0.95 -14.89
C ASN A 355 -24.91 2.33 -15.53
N SER A 356 -25.33 3.41 -14.87
CA SER A 356 -25.11 4.79 -15.35
C SER A 356 -23.77 5.39 -14.88
N GLN A 357 -23.05 4.70 -13.99
CA GLN A 357 -21.80 5.12 -13.40
C GLN A 357 -20.60 4.43 -14.05
N ARG A 358 -19.48 5.14 -14.17
CA ARG A 358 -18.21 4.55 -14.59
C ARG A 358 -17.06 5.04 -13.73
N ILE A 359 -16.26 4.10 -13.26
CA ILE A 359 -15.06 4.41 -12.48
C ILE A 359 -13.97 4.90 -13.43
N VAL A 360 -13.39 6.04 -13.09
CA VAL A 360 -12.19 6.58 -13.74
C VAL A 360 -11.07 6.60 -12.70
N VAL A 361 -10.10 5.70 -12.86
CA VAL A 361 -8.89 5.68 -12.04
C VAL A 361 -7.86 6.62 -12.66
N LEU A 362 -7.69 7.79 -12.04
CA LEU A 362 -6.77 8.84 -12.44
C LEU A 362 -5.34 8.50 -12.00
N SER A 363 -4.40 8.76 -12.90
CA SER A 363 -2.96 8.57 -12.74
C SER A 363 -2.20 9.66 -13.47
N GLU A 364 -0.88 9.69 -13.32
CA GLU A 364 0.02 10.58 -14.09
C GLU A 364 -0.17 10.45 -15.60
N LYS A 365 -0.53 9.24 -16.07
CA LYS A 365 -0.59 8.91 -17.50
C LYS A 365 -1.87 9.37 -18.20
N ASN A 366 -2.97 9.56 -17.47
CA ASN A 366 -4.30 9.77 -18.07
C ASN A 366 -5.08 10.99 -17.54
N TYR A 367 -4.61 11.70 -16.52
CA TYR A 367 -5.40 12.83 -15.97
C TYR A 367 -5.66 13.94 -17.00
N ARG A 368 -4.72 14.12 -17.95
CA ARG A 368 -4.82 15.10 -19.04
C ARG A 368 -5.91 14.78 -20.07
N ASP A 369 -6.38 13.53 -20.12
CA ASP A 369 -7.48 13.14 -21.00
C ASP A 369 -8.81 13.79 -20.56
N TYR A 370 -8.87 14.27 -19.31
CA TYR A 370 -10.08 14.81 -18.71
C TYR A 370 -10.00 16.32 -18.47
N VAL A 371 -8.88 16.81 -17.94
CA VAL A 371 -8.70 18.23 -17.57
C VAL A 371 -7.30 18.73 -17.87
N ASP A 372 -7.24 19.97 -18.35
CA ASP A 372 -6.03 20.76 -18.41
C ASP A 372 -5.93 21.63 -17.16
N LEU A 373 -4.76 21.62 -16.54
CA LEU A 373 -4.46 22.46 -15.38
C LEU A 373 -3.48 23.56 -15.77
N PRO A 374 -3.52 24.73 -15.10
CA PRO A 374 -2.58 25.80 -15.38
C PRO A 374 -1.12 25.32 -15.29
N SER A 375 -0.27 25.79 -16.21
CA SER A 375 1.13 25.36 -16.33
C SER A 375 1.91 25.53 -15.03
N TYR A 376 1.64 26.60 -14.26
CA TYR A 376 2.28 26.86 -12.98
C TYR A 376 1.95 25.83 -11.88
N VAL A 377 0.82 25.12 -11.98
CA VAL A 377 0.46 24.02 -11.06
C VAL A 377 1.33 22.81 -11.38
N ILE A 378 1.43 22.46 -12.65
CA ILE A 378 2.25 21.34 -13.14
C ILE A 378 3.73 21.59 -12.83
N GLU A 379 4.21 22.80 -13.08
CA GLU A 379 5.59 23.19 -12.78
C GLU A 379 5.91 23.05 -11.28
N LYS A 380 4.97 23.43 -10.39
CA LYS A 380 5.13 23.28 -8.94
C LYS A 380 5.17 21.81 -8.52
N LEU A 381 4.35 20.94 -9.12
CA LEU A 381 4.42 19.50 -8.87
C LEU A 381 5.79 18.94 -9.29
N ASN A 382 6.22 19.23 -10.53
CA ASN A 382 7.47 18.73 -11.09
C ASN A 382 8.70 19.21 -10.31
N LYS A 383 8.67 20.43 -9.76
CA LYS A 383 9.72 20.99 -8.90
C LYS A 383 9.64 20.51 -7.44
N GLY A 384 8.70 19.62 -7.09
CA GLY A 384 8.51 19.12 -5.71
C GLY A 384 8.04 20.20 -4.72
N LYS A 385 7.49 21.31 -5.23
CA LYS A 385 6.95 22.43 -4.43
C LYS A 385 5.60 22.08 -3.78
N ILE A 386 4.82 21.23 -4.45
CA ILE A 386 3.59 20.62 -3.93
C ILE A 386 3.70 19.10 -4.01
N SER A 387 3.10 18.40 -3.05
CA SER A 387 3.07 16.93 -3.07
C SER A 387 2.01 16.39 -4.03
N ILE A 388 2.10 15.11 -4.39
CA ILE A 388 1.06 14.40 -5.14
C ILE A 388 -0.30 14.49 -4.42
N THR A 389 -0.32 14.40 -3.08
CA THR A 389 -1.55 14.57 -2.30
C THR A 389 -2.17 15.95 -2.51
N ASN A 390 -1.35 17.01 -2.47
CA ASN A 390 -1.82 18.37 -2.74
C ASN A 390 -2.31 18.53 -4.17
N PHE A 391 -1.61 17.94 -5.14
CA PHE A 391 -2.03 17.94 -6.54
C PHE A 391 -3.37 17.23 -6.74
N SER A 392 -3.61 16.11 -6.05
CA SER A 392 -4.89 15.40 -6.11
C SER A 392 -6.06 16.25 -5.63
N ASP A 393 -5.84 17.18 -4.69
CA ASP A 393 -6.86 18.11 -4.24
C ASP A 393 -7.24 19.13 -5.32
N VAL A 394 -6.26 19.63 -6.07
CA VAL A 394 -6.49 20.54 -7.21
C VAL A 394 -7.21 19.79 -8.33
N LEU A 395 -6.74 18.58 -8.65
CA LEU A 395 -7.31 17.74 -9.70
C LEU A 395 -8.78 17.40 -9.42
N ARG A 396 -9.12 17.10 -8.15
CA ARG A 396 -10.49 16.83 -7.71
C ARG A 396 -11.46 17.91 -8.14
N TYR A 397 -11.18 19.17 -7.83
CA TYR A 397 -12.12 20.26 -8.14
C TYR A 397 -12.06 20.73 -9.58
N ALA A 398 -10.95 20.55 -10.29
CA ALA A 398 -10.95 20.72 -11.74
C ALA A 398 -11.94 19.75 -12.42
N LEU A 399 -11.94 18.48 -12.01
CA LEU A 399 -12.84 17.46 -12.54
C LEU A 399 -14.30 17.68 -12.12
N LEU A 400 -14.55 17.88 -10.82
CA LEU A 400 -15.91 18.12 -10.32
C LEU A 400 -16.53 19.40 -10.89
N THR A 401 -15.72 20.43 -11.14
CA THR A 401 -16.21 21.63 -11.83
C THR A 401 -16.59 21.34 -13.28
N LYS A 402 -15.77 20.58 -14.01
CA LYS A 402 -16.00 20.34 -15.44
C LYS A 402 -17.10 19.33 -15.72
N TYR A 403 -17.17 18.25 -14.93
CA TYR A 403 -18.02 17.09 -15.21
C TYR A 403 -19.04 16.77 -14.11
N GLY A 404 -18.89 17.37 -12.91
CA GLY A 404 -19.52 16.81 -11.70
C GLY A 404 -18.98 15.41 -11.42
N GLY A 405 -19.85 14.52 -10.95
CA GLY A 405 -19.49 13.16 -10.60
C GLY A 405 -19.26 12.97 -9.11
N LEU A 406 -18.74 11.81 -8.71
CA LEU A 406 -18.36 11.52 -7.33
C LEU A 406 -16.85 11.34 -7.23
N TRP A 407 -16.18 12.22 -6.49
CA TRP A 407 -14.86 11.92 -5.97
C TRP A 407 -14.97 11.00 -4.78
N ILE A 408 -14.26 9.87 -4.84
CA ILE A 408 -14.15 8.92 -3.74
C ILE A 408 -12.69 8.52 -3.58
N ASP A 409 -12.14 8.77 -2.38
CA ASP A 409 -10.77 8.38 -2.07
C ASP A 409 -10.58 6.87 -2.26
N SER A 410 -9.40 6.49 -2.74
CA SER A 410 -9.04 5.10 -3.07
C SER A 410 -9.10 4.12 -1.89
N THR A 411 -9.33 4.61 -0.67
CA THR A 411 -9.48 3.81 0.56
C THR A 411 -10.90 3.82 1.13
N CYS A 412 -11.89 4.21 0.34
CA CYS A 412 -13.29 4.04 0.68
C CYS A 412 -13.76 2.64 0.24
N TYR A 413 -14.04 1.78 1.20
CA TYR A 413 -14.63 0.46 0.98
C TYR A 413 -16.14 0.59 0.88
N THR A 414 -16.75 0.05 -0.18
CA THR A 414 -18.20 0.11 -0.40
C THR A 414 -18.85 -1.21 -0.03
N THR A 415 -20.06 -1.21 0.48
CA THR A 415 -20.72 -2.45 0.96
C THR A 415 -22.03 -2.74 0.25
N ALA A 416 -22.55 -1.76 -0.47
CA ALA A 416 -23.72 -1.86 -1.32
C ALA A 416 -23.57 -0.90 -2.51
N ASN A 417 -24.54 -0.94 -3.45
CA ASN A 417 -24.58 -0.06 -4.60
C ASN A 417 -24.49 1.41 -4.19
N LEU A 418 -23.65 2.17 -4.89
CA LEU A 418 -23.58 3.62 -4.70
C LEU A 418 -24.93 4.28 -5.03
N PRO A 419 -25.27 5.40 -4.35
CA PRO A 419 -26.47 6.16 -4.66
C PRO A 419 -26.41 6.72 -6.10
N ASP A 420 -27.57 6.89 -6.72
CA ASP A 420 -27.68 7.67 -7.95
C ASP A 420 -27.60 9.17 -7.60
N LEU A 421 -26.58 9.83 -8.15
CA LEU A 421 -26.26 11.22 -7.87
C LEU A 421 -26.43 12.13 -9.10
N ASN A 422 -27.00 11.62 -10.21
CA ASN A 422 -27.12 12.36 -11.46
C ASN A 422 -27.83 13.71 -11.32
N ASN A 423 -28.85 13.77 -10.46
CA ASN A 423 -29.65 14.98 -10.21
C ASN A 423 -29.47 15.54 -8.80
N ILE A 424 -28.40 15.13 -8.09
CA ILE A 424 -28.10 15.61 -6.75
C ILE A 424 -27.13 16.78 -6.85
N PRO A 425 -27.50 18.00 -6.38
CA PRO A 425 -26.65 19.17 -6.51
C PRO A 425 -25.31 19.02 -5.79
N TYR A 426 -25.32 18.44 -4.60
CA TYR A 426 -24.14 18.26 -3.75
C TYR A 426 -24.33 17.06 -2.81
N TYR A 427 -23.29 16.25 -2.68
CA TYR A 427 -23.27 15.04 -1.88
C TYR A 427 -21.91 14.88 -1.18
N THR A 428 -21.92 14.53 0.10
CA THR A 428 -20.73 14.19 0.90
C THR A 428 -21.16 13.39 2.14
N SER A 429 -20.19 12.84 2.89
CA SER A 429 -20.48 12.33 4.24
C SER A 429 -20.58 13.50 5.22
N LYS A 430 -21.73 13.59 5.90
CA LYS A 430 -22.07 14.66 6.85
C LYS A 430 -22.59 14.02 8.13
N GLN A 431 -22.01 14.38 9.29
CA GLN A 431 -22.31 13.75 10.59
C GLN A 431 -22.85 14.77 11.60
N ARG A 432 -23.70 14.31 12.51
CA ARG A 432 -24.28 15.13 13.60
C ARG A 432 -23.30 15.42 14.75
N LYS A 433 -22.17 16.07 14.43
CA LYS A 433 -21.10 16.42 15.39
C LYS A 433 -20.57 17.85 15.16
N HIS A 434 -21.44 18.77 14.75
CA HIS A 434 -21.04 20.11 14.30
C HIS A 434 -20.44 21.02 15.38
N ASP A 435 -20.63 20.68 16.66
CA ASP A 435 -20.05 21.43 17.78
C ASP A 435 -18.58 21.07 18.05
N ASP A 436 -18.07 19.99 17.45
CA ASP A 436 -16.68 19.59 17.59
C ASP A 436 -15.76 20.44 16.68
N ALA A 437 -15.08 21.40 17.32
CA ALA A 437 -14.13 22.30 16.70
C ALA A 437 -12.76 21.66 16.40
N THR A 438 -12.58 20.35 16.62
CA THR A 438 -11.34 19.62 16.34
C THR A 438 -10.99 19.60 14.85
N TYR A 439 -12.00 19.70 13.98
CA TYR A 439 -11.87 19.68 12.53
C TYR A 439 -12.50 20.93 11.91
N ILE A 440 -11.85 21.47 10.87
CA ILE A 440 -12.32 22.67 10.16
C ILE A 440 -13.70 22.43 9.53
N SER A 441 -13.91 21.23 9.00
CA SER A 441 -15.20 20.81 8.45
C SER A 441 -16.31 20.83 9.50
N ARG A 442 -15.99 20.64 10.78
CA ARG A 442 -16.97 20.39 11.84
C ARG A 442 -17.97 19.32 11.42
N TYR A 443 -17.49 18.28 10.73
CA TYR A 443 -18.30 17.17 10.20
C TYR A 443 -19.43 17.58 9.25
N ARG A 444 -19.41 18.81 8.70
CA ARG A 444 -20.37 19.27 7.68
C ARG A 444 -20.08 18.66 6.30
N TRP A 445 -18.86 18.21 6.08
CA TRP A 445 -18.43 17.53 4.87
C TRP A 445 -17.25 16.59 5.16
N ALA A 446 -17.00 15.70 4.21
CA ALA A 446 -15.82 14.85 4.13
C ALA A 446 -15.13 15.08 2.78
N SER A 447 -13.95 15.72 2.79
CA SER A 447 -13.21 16.07 1.57
C SER A 447 -12.72 14.87 0.75
N TYR A 448 -12.64 13.68 1.38
CA TYR A 448 -12.31 12.41 0.75
C TYR A 448 -13.51 11.72 0.05
N LEU A 449 -14.72 12.25 0.20
CA LEU A 449 -15.95 11.73 -0.42
C LEU A 449 -16.89 12.91 -0.74
N MET A 450 -16.89 13.36 -1.98
CA MET A 450 -17.67 14.54 -2.38
C MET A 450 -18.07 14.46 -3.85
N GLY A 451 -19.29 14.87 -4.18
CA GLY A 451 -19.78 14.82 -5.54
C GLY A 451 -21.13 15.48 -5.76
N GLY A 452 -21.72 15.19 -6.92
CA GLY A 452 -22.99 15.73 -7.39
C GLY A 452 -22.85 16.37 -8.77
N MET A 453 -23.86 17.14 -9.15
CA MET A 453 -23.81 17.98 -10.34
C MET A 453 -22.72 19.04 -10.21
N SER A 454 -22.13 19.44 -11.33
CA SER A 454 -21.26 20.62 -11.35
C SER A 454 -22.00 21.84 -10.79
N ASN A 455 -21.40 22.52 -9.83
CA ASN A 455 -22.03 23.56 -9.03
C ASN A 455 -21.01 24.63 -8.56
N GLN A 456 -21.51 25.68 -7.93
CA GLN A 456 -20.71 26.83 -7.50
C GLN A 456 -19.70 26.50 -6.39
N ILE A 457 -19.93 25.47 -5.56
CA ILE A 457 -18.96 25.03 -4.54
C ILE A 457 -17.68 24.56 -5.23
N PHE A 458 -17.82 23.70 -6.24
CA PHE A 458 -16.67 23.14 -6.95
C PHE A 458 -15.92 24.20 -7.75
N VAL A 459 -16.65 25.13 -8.39
CA VAL A 459 -16.08 26.29 -9.09
C VAL A 459 -15.26 27.15 -8.14
N ASN A 460 -15.83 27.51 -6.99
CA ASN A 460 -15.15 28.35 -5.99
C ASN A 460 -13.89 27.65 -5.48
N GLU A 461 -13.94 26.35 -5.17
CA GLU A 461 -12.77 25.57 -4.75
C GLU A 461 -11.66 25.57 -5.80
N ARG A 462 -11.99 25.23 -7.06
CA ARG A 462 -11.03 25.24 -8.16
C ARG A 462 -10.36 26.60 -8.31
N ASN A 463 -11.17 27.67 -8.33
CA ASN A 463 -10.67 29.03 -8.50
C ASN A 463 -9.77 29.46 -7.33
N LEU A 464 -10.13 29.11 -6.08
CA LEU A 464 -9.30 29.36 -4.91
C LEU A 464 -7.96 28.61 -4.99
N PHE A 465 -7.95 27.35 -5.43
CA PHE A 465 -6.70 26.60 -5.64
C PHE A 465 -5.81 27.25 -6.69
N PHE A 466 -6.38 27.69 -7.81
CA PHE A 466 -5.64 28.35 -8.88
C PHE A 466 -5.04 29.68 -8.40
N GLU A 467 -5.86 30.54 -7.78
CA GLU A 467 -5.42 31.83 -7.22
C GLU A 467 -4.36 31.67 -6.12
N TYR A 468 -4.50 30.65 -5.29
CA TYR A 468 -3.53 30.33 -4.26
C TYR A 468 -2.22 29.85 -4.87
N LEU A 469 -2.28 28.89 -5.80
CA LEU A 469 -1.09 28.29 -6.39
C LEU A 469 -0.42 29.19 -7.40
N GLU A 470 -1.06 30.21 -7.94
CA GLU A 470 -0.39 31.22 -8.75
C GLU A 470 0.63 32.00 -7.89
N LYS A 471 0.24 32.35 -6.66
CA LYS A 471 1.02 33.21 -5.75
C LYS A 471 1.95 32.42 -4.83
N GLU A 472 1.51 31.25 -4.37
CA GLU A 472 2.18 30.49 -3.32
C GLU A 472 2.92 29.26 -3.88
N ASN A 473 4.14 29.04 -3.40
CA ASN A 473 4.98 27.91 -3.81
C ASN A 473 4.83 26.67 -2.92
N ARG A 474 3.88 26.65 -2.00
CA ARG A 474 3.61 25.52 -1.11
C ARG A 474 2.22 25.68 -0.49
N PHE A 475 1.65 24.60 0.00
CA PHE A 475 0.46 24.65 0.83
C PHE A 475 0.85 25.14 2.24
N VAL A 476 0.02 26.00 2.82
CA VAL A 476 0.20 26.52 4.19
C VAL A 476 -0.02 25.43 5.23
N ASP A 477 -0.93 24.50 4.93
CA ASP A 477 -1.35 23.41 5.79
C ASP A 477 -1.85 22.27 4.90
N TYR A 478 -1.78 21.04 5.38
CA TYR A 478 -2.26 19.87 4.64
C TYR A 478 -3.78 19.85 4.48
N LEU A 479 -4.53 20.57 5.32
CA LEU A 479 -5.98 20.74 5.27
C LEU A 479 -6.41 21.98 4.44
N LEU A 480 -5.57 22.49 3.52
CA LEU A 480 -5.88 23.69 2.72
C LEU A 480 -7.28 23.64 2.11
N LEU A 481 -7.64 22.50 1.54
CA LEU A 481 -8.97 22.23 0.99
C LEU A 481 -10.08 22.54 2.00
N ASP A 482 -9.99 22.04 3.23
CA ASP A 482 -11.04 22.26 4.23
C ASP A 482 -11.12 23.73 4.66
N TYR A 483 -10.02 24.49 4.61
CA TYR A 483 -10.07 25.93 4.83
C TYR A 483 -10.81 26.67 3.71
N PHE A 484 -10.65 26.25 2.46
CA PHE A 484 -11.40 26.81 1.34
C PHE A 484 -12.89 26.47 1.42
N LEU A 485 -13.25 25.23 1.76
CA LEU A 485 -14.66 24.86 1.93
C LEU A 485 -15.29 25.64 3.08
N ASN A 486 -14.54 25.84 4.17
CA ASN A 486 -15.00 26.67 5.28
C ASN A 486 -15.16 28.15 4.87
N LEU A 487 -14.26 28.67 4.02
CA LEU A 487 -14.35 30.02 3.48
C LEU A 487 -15.61 30.17 2.62
N ILE A 488 -15.83 29.26 1.67
CA ILE A 488 -17.00 29.20 0.79
C ILE A 488 -18.28 29.15 1.61
N TYR A 489 -18.37 28.23 2.57
CA TYR A 489 -19.52 28.11 3.46
C TYR A 489 -19.78 29.44 4.20
N SER A 490 -18.73 30.09 4.70
CA SER A 490 -18.86 31.30 5.50
C SER A 490 -19.24 32.56 4.70
N GLN A 491 -19.04 32.57 3.38
CA GLN A 491 -19.16 33.78 2.56
C GLN A 491 -20.17 33.68 1.41
N SER A 492 -20.49 32.48 0.91
CA SER A 492 -21.50 32.29 -0.14
C SER A 492 -22.78 31.74 0.47
N GLY A 493 -23.85 32.55 0.46
CA GLY A 493 -25.17 32.13 0.94
C GLY A 493 -25.73 30.94 0.15
N THR A 494 -25.59 30.98 -1.17
CA THR A 494 -26.03 29.91 -2.09
C THR A 494 -25.27 28.60 -1.85
N CYS A 495 -23.94 28.66 -1.71
CA CYS A 495 -23.15 27.46 -1.41
C CYS A 495 -23.49 26.89 -0.03
N ARG A 496 -23.65 27.77 0.97
CA ARG A 496 -24.03 27.35 2.33
C ARG A 496 -25.37 26.62 2.33
N GLU A 497 -26.38 27.19 1.68
CA GLU A 497 -27.71 26.57 1.60
C GLU A 497 -27.63 25.18 0.93
N MET A 498 -26.83 25.04 -0.13
CA MET A 498 -26.60 23.76 -0.79
C MET A 498 -25.92 22.72 0.13
N MET A 499 -24.88 23.11 0.87
CA MET A 499 -24.21 22.25 1.83
C MET A 499 -25.11 21.88 3.03
N ASP A 500 -25.95 22.80 3.46
CA ASP A 500 -26.89 22.59 4.57
C ASP A 500 -28.02 21.64 4.17
N LYS A 501 -28.51 21.73 2.93
CA LYS A 501 -29.50 20.81 2.33
C LYS A 501 -28.96 19.39 2.09
N CYS A 502 -27.64 19.19 2.06
CA CYS A 502 -27.06 17.85 1.97
C CYS A 502 -27.54 17.00 3.17
N PRO A 503 -28.15 15.82 2.93
CA PRO A 503 -28.65 14.97 4.00
C PRO A 503 -27.49 14.41 4.85
N TYR A 504 -27.82 14.01 6.06
CA TYR A 504 -26.92 13.23 6.91
C TYR A 504 -26.86 11.81 6.37
N TYR A 505 -25.70 11.41 5.88
CA TYR A 505 -25.48 10.10 5.27
C TYR A 505 -24.02 9.69 5.48
N ASN A 506 -23.78 8.39 5.58
CA ASN A 506 -22.51 7.81 5.98
C ASN A 506 -21.99 8.38 7.34
N GLU A 507 -22.83 8.39 8.38
CA GLU A 507 -22.51 9.05 9.66
C GLU A 507 -21.43 8.31 10.47
N ASN A 508 -21.32 7.00 10.25
CA ASN A 508 -20.41 6.09 10.96
C ASN A 508 -19.25 5.63 10.05
N ILE A 509 -18.89 6.44 9.06
CA ILE A 509 -17.98 6.07 7.95
C ILE A 509 -16.60 5.57 8.42
N LEU A 510 -16.20 5.89 9.65
CA LEU A 510 -14.93 5.47 10.25
C LEU A 510 -15.04 4.22 11.16
N GLU A 511 -16.25 3.73 11.44
CA GLU A 511 -16.48 2.64 12.39
C GLU A 511 -15.76 1.36 11.94
N MET A 512 -15.95 0.96 10.68
CA MET A 512 -15.28 -0.22 10.12
C MET A 512 -13.76 -0.16 10.31
N ALA A 513 -13.14 0.99 10.05
CA ALA A 513 -11.69 1.16 10.16
C ALA A 513 -11.17 0.91 11.57
N SER A 514 -11.98 1.20 12.60
CA SER A 514 -11.64 0.96 14.01
C SER A 514 -11.72 -0.51 14.41
N LYS A 515 -12.44 -1.33 13.62
CA LYS A 515 -12.74 -2.74 13.90
C LYS A 515 -11.97 -3.73 13.02
N LEU A 516 -11.14 -3.25 12.10
CA LEU A 516 -10.46 -4.12 11.12
C LEU A 516 -9.57 -5.21 11.74
N ASN A 517 -8.99 -4.96 12.91
CA ASN A 517 -8.17 -5.95 13.65
C ASN A 517 -8.96 -6.73 14.70
N ASP A 518 -10.24 -6.42 14.91
CA ASP A 518 -11.08 -7.16 15.85
C ASP A 518 -11.44 -8.53 15.26
N ALA A 519 -11.65 -9.51 16.14
CA ALA A 519 -12.10 -10.84 15.75
C ALA A 519 -13.45 -10.76 15.01
N TYR A 520 -13.51 -11.42 13.85
CA TYR A 520 -14.71 -11.49 13.04
C TYR A 520 -15.81 -12.27 13.76
N ASN A 521 -17.03 -11.74 13.68
CA ASN A 521 -18.27 -12.48 13.92
C ASN A 521 -19.40 -11.84 13.10
N ASP A 522 -20.42 -12.63 12.77
CA ASP A 522 -21.51 -12.18 11.90
C ASP A 522 -22.29 -11.01 12.48
N THR A 523 -22.46 -10.95 13.81
CA THR A 523 -23.16 -9.84 14.48
C THR A 523 -22.43 -8.52 14.27
N LEU A 524 -21.11 -8.47 14.54
CA LEU A 524 -20.28 -7.30 14.33
C LEU A 524 -20.26 -6.91 12.84
N TRP A 525 -20.07 -7.88 11.96
CA TRP A 525 -20.04 -7.65 10.51
C TRP A 525 -21.35 -7.02 10.02
N ASN A 526 -22.49 -7.64 10.30
CA ASN A 526 -23.81 -7.14 9.90
C ASN A 526 -24.15 -5.79 10.55
N THR A 527 -23.66 -5.55 11.77
CA THR A 527 -23.79 -4.23 12.42
C THR A 527 -23.04 -3.16 11.65
N ILE A 528 -21.78 -3.40 11.28
CA ILE A 528 -20.99 -2.45 10.49
C ILE A 528 -21.61 -2.23 9.11
N LEU A 529 -22.03 -3.29 8.42
CA LEU A 529 -22.62 -3.20 7.08
C LEU A 529 -23.97 -2.47 7.06
N SER A 530 -24.75 -2.53 8.14
CA SER A 530 -26.05 -1.85 8.22
C SER A 530 -25.93 -0.36 8.56
N MET A 531 -24.77 0.10 9.07
CA MET A 531 -24.55 1.49 9.41
C MET A 531 -24.46 2.38 8.17
N ASP A 532 -23.57 2.04 7.23
CA ASP A 532 -23.23 2.89 6.10
C ASP A 532 -22.91 2.08 4.84
N THR A 533 -23.07 2.69 3.67
CA THR A 533 -22.73 2.08 2.38
C THR A 533 -21.27 2.29 2.01
N ILE A 534 -20.63 3.33 2.57
CA ILE A 534 -19.24 3.68 2.29
C ILE A 534 -18.50 3.76 3.62
N HIS A 535 -17.35 3.10 3.72
CA HIS A 535 -16.49 3.09 4.90
C HIS A 535 -15.09 3.57 4.54
N LYS A 536 -14.61 4.61 5.21
CA LYS A 536 -13.27 5.17 4.99
C LYS A 536 -12.24 4.39 5.79
N LEU A 537 -11.37 3.65 5.11
CA LEU A 537 -10.27 2.89 5.69
C LEU A 537 -8.96 3.69 5.69
N SER A 538 -7.91 3.11 6.29
CA SER A 538 -6.56 3.66 6.28
C SER A 538 -5.54 2.61 5.86
N TRP A 539 -4.92 2.80 4.70
CA TRP A 539 -3.86 1.90 4.23
C TRP A 539 -2.51 2.13 4.94
N LYS A 540 -2.42 3.12 5.83
CA LYS A 540 -1.22 3.43 6.63
C LYS A 540 -1.14 2.61 7.92
N LEU A 541 -2.18 1.86 8.24
CA LEU A 541 -2.24 0.98 9.41
C LEU A 541 -1.97 -0.46 8.98
N ARG A 542 -1.39 -1.25 9.89
CA ARG A 542 -1.25 -2.68 9.70
C ARG A 542 -2.54 -3.38 10.10
N TYR A 543 -3.01 -4.24 9.22
CA TYR A 543 -4.15 -5.10 9.49
C TYR A 543 -3.73 -6.57 9.45
N ASP A 544 -4.08 -7.31 10.49
CA ASP A 544 -3.79 -8.74 10.61
C ASP A 544 -4.99 -9.52 10.05
N MET A 545 -4.78 -10.57 9.27
CA MET A 545 -5.89 -11.38 8.71
C MET A 545 -6.52 -12.32 9.75
N TYR A 546 -5.78 -12.64 10.80
CA TYR A 546 -6.18 -13.54 11.88
C TYR A 546 -5.85 -12.89 13.23
N ASP A 547 -6.78 -13.03 14.17
CA ASP A 547 -6.62 -12.56 15.53
C ASP A 547 -5.60 -13.43 16.28
N LYS A 548 -4.66 -12.77 16.97
CA LYS A 548 -3.50 -13.45 17.58
C LYS A 548 -3.87 -14.29 18.80
N ASN A 549 -5.00 -13.99 19.45
CA ASN A 549 -5.40 -14.66 20.69
C ASN A 549 -6.30 -15.86 20.41
N THR A 550 -7.24 -15.70 19.49
CA THR A 550 -8.26 -16.70 19.17
C THR A 550 -7.86 -17.58 17.98
N GLY A 551 -6.97 -17.11 17.11
CA GLY A 551 -6.67 -17.75 15.83
C GLY A 551 -7.82 -17.65 14.80
N GLY A 552 -8.92 -16.99 15.16
CA GLY A 552 -10.04 -16.71 14.27
C GLY A 552 -9.70 -15.62 13.26
N MET A 553 -10.49 -15.54 12.19
CA MET A 553 -10.34 -14.47 11.20
C MET A 553 -10.65 -13.10 11.83
N THR A 554 -9.98 -12.03 11.42
CA THR A 554 -10.37 -10.66 11.78
C THR A 554 -11.40 -10.09 10.80
N VAL A 555 -11.99 -8.93 11.09
CA VAL A 555 -12.80 -8.21 10.10
C VAL A 555 -12.02 -7.94 8.80
N PHE A 556 -10.73 -7.57 8.89
CA PHE A 556 -9.88 -7.41 7.72
C PHE A 556 -9.65 -8.73 6.97
N GLY A 557 -9.41 -9.83 7.69
CA GLY A 557 -9.33 -11.16 7.10
C GLY A 557 -10.59 -11.52 6.33
N LYS A 558 -11.77 -11.16 6.85
CA LYS A 558 -13.04 -11.36 6.15
C LYS A 558 -13.12 -10.56 4.86
N ILE A 559 -12.67 -9.31 4.86
CA ILE A 559 -12.61 -8.48 3.64
C ILE A 559 -11.71 -9.13 2.59
N VAL A 560 -10.53 -9.63 2.99
CA VAL A 560 -9.62 -10.35 2.09
C VAL A 560 -10.25 -11.65 1.58
N ASP A 561 -10.99 -12.37 2.42
CA ASP A 561 -11.68 -13.60 2.02
C ASP A 561 -12.89 -13.37 1.09
N LEU A 562 -13.47 -12.17 1.06
CA LEU A 562 -14.54 -11.83 0.13
C LEU A 562 -14.03 -11.26 -1.21
N ALA A 563 -12.75 -10.90 -1.26
CA ALA A 563 -12.09 -10.41 -2.46
C ALA A 563 -11.82 -11.58 -3.41
#